data_AF-A0A9W5TZC6-F1
#
_entry.id   AF-A0A9W5TZC6-F1
#
_cell.length_a   1.000
_cell.length_b   1.000
_cell.length_c   1.000
_cell.angle_alpha   90.00
_cell.angle_beta   90.00
_cell.angle_gamma   90.00
#
_symmetry.space_group_name_H-M   'P 1'
#
loop_
_entity.id
_entity.type
_entity.pdbx_description
1 polymer ?
#
loop_
_entity_poly.entity_id
_entity_poly.type
_entity_poly.pdbx_seq_one_letter_code
_entity_poly.pdbx_strand_id
1 'polypeptide(L)'
;MEKNSQNNKSISSTTLNFLKDNVLNVTDLTRTNKLSDILNQYVGRESEEVYVIQNSKKRNSQAVIVDFEYFERLLKYKEVVDHAVDDYMYHIAKERKEEKAQLTLDEVFDDGDFDYEKLIKQLKENNR
;
A
#
# COMPACT_ATOMS: atom_id res chain seq x y z
N MET A 1 30.18 -22.19 5.05
CA MET A 1 30.62 -20.91 5.64
C MET A 1 30.17 -19.79 4.71
N GLU A 2 28.92 -19.36 4.84
CA GLU A 2 28.39 -18.24 4.05
C GLU A 2 28.81 -16.92 4.69
N LYS A 3 29.49 -16.09 3.90
CA LYS A 3 29.93 -14.76 4.33
C LYS A 3 28.71 -13.88 4.55
N ASN A 4 28.49 -13.48 5.80
CA ASN A 4 27.66 -12.33 6.16
C ASN A 4 28.14 -11.10 5.38
N SER A 5 27.42 -10.74 4.33
CA SER A 5 27.55 -9.43 3.71
C SER A 5 26.99 -8.41 4.69
N GLN A 6 27.87 -7.79 5.46
CA GLN A 6 27.53 -6.60 6.24
C GLN A 6 27.03 -5.54 5.27
N ASN A 7 25.73 -5.30 5.33
CA ASN A 7 25.01 -4.28 4.58
C ASN A 7 25.54 -2.91 5.05
N ASN A 8 26.55 -2.38 4.36
CA ASN A 8 27.11 -1.07 4.66
C ASN A 8 26.03 -0.02 4.38
N LYS A 9 25.33 0.40 5.44
CA LYS A 9 24.33 1.47 5.37
C LYS A 9 25.06 2.79 5.12
N SER A 10 25.19 3.15 3.85
CA SER A 10 25.62 4.48 3.42
C SER A 10 24.59 5.50 3.91
N ILE A 11 24.93 6.26 4.95
CA ILE A 11 24.10 7.36 5.47
C ILE A 11 24.48 8.62 4.71
N SER A 12 23.50 9.26 4.07
CA SER A 12 23.70 10.57 3.42
C SER A 12 23.35 11.71 4.39
N SER A 13 23.90 12.90 4.14
CA SER A 13 23.50 14.12 4.84
C SER A 13 22.01 14.42 4.68
N THR A 14 21.43 14.14 3.51
CA THR A 14 19.99 14.24 3.25
C THR A 14 19.18 13.35 4.20
N THR A 15 19.61 12.10 4.40
CA THR A 15 18.95 11.17 5.33
C THR A 15 19.01 11.68 6.77
N LEU A 16 20.15 12.25 7.19
CA LEU A 16 20.29 12.81 8.53
C LEU A 16 19.44 14.07 8.75
N ASN A 17 19.38 14.96 7.75
CA ASN A 17 18.54 16.15 7.81
C ASN A 17 17.07 15.78 7.95
N PHE A 18 16.60 14.80 7.17
CA PHE A 18 15.24 14.29 7.28
C PHE A 18 14.95 13.71 8.67
N LEU A 19 15.84 12.87 9.20
CA LEU A 19 15.67 12.29 10.55
C LEU A 19 15.65 13.36 11.65
N LYS A 20 16.33 14.48 11.44
CA LYS A 20 16.43 15.56 12.42
C LYS A 20 15.22 16.50 12.37
N ASP A 21 14.82 16.89 11.17
CA ASP A 21 13.90 18.02 10.96
C ASP A 21 12.47 17.55 10.66
N ASN A 22 12.32 16.35 10.07
CA ASN A 22 11.04 15.83 9.60
C ASN A 22 10.52 14.63 10.42
N VAL A 23 11.34 14.01 11.27
CA VAL A 23 10.89 12.97 12.21
C VAL A 23 10.61 13.58 13.58
N LEU A 24 9.35 13.53 14.00
CA LEU A 24 8.84 14.20 15.19
C LEU A 24 8.28 13.17 16.17
N ASN A 25 8.50 13.38 17.48
CA ASN A 25 7.78 12.60 18.47
C ASN A 25 6.39 13.20 18.71
N VAL A 26 5.44 12.36 19.13
CA VAL A 26 4.11 12.80 19.58
C VAL A 26 4.20 13.90 20.66
N THR A 27 5.20 13.81 21.54
CA THR A 27 5.45 14.83 22.57
C THR A 27 5.83 16.18 21.99
N ASP A 28 6.55 16.21 20.87
CA ASP A 28 7.01 17.44 20.24
C ASP A 28 5.82 18.16 19.60
N LEU A 29 4.92 17.41 18.94
CA LEU A 29 3.69 17.94 18.35
C LEU A 29 2.69 18.47 19.37
N THR A 30 2.64 17.87 20.56
CA THR A 30 1.64 18.22 21.58
C THR A 30 2.11 19.30 22.55
N ARG A 31 3.43 19.44 22.75
CA ARG A 31 4.01 20.42 23.69
C ARG A 31 4.47 21.70 23.02
N THR A 32 4.49 21.76 21.69
CA THR A 32 4.94 22.92 20.92
C THR A 32 3.91 23.28 19.84
N ASN A 33 4.10 24.41 19.16
CA ASN A 33 3.27 24.82 18.03
C ASN A 33 3.66 24.13 16.71
N LYS A 34 4.48 23.08 16.75
CA LYS A 34 5.06 22.45 15.55
C LYS A 34 4.01 21.95 14.57
N LEU A 35 2.86 21.45 15.06
CA LEU A 35 1.76 21.06 14.17
C LEU A 35 1.21 22.25 13.38
N SER A 36 0.95 23.36 14.06
CA SER A 36 0.51 24.60 13.40
C SER A 36 1.56 25.12 12.42
N ASP A 37 2.85 25.03 12.76
CA ASP A 37 3.94 25.43 11.87
C ASP A 37 3.97 24.59 10.58
N ILE A 38 3.81 23.27 10.70
CA ILE A 38 3.73 22.36 9.54
C ILE A 38 2.51 22.72 8.68
N LEU A 39 1.34 22.91 9.29
CA LEU A 39 0.13 23.27 8.54
C LEU A 39 0.29 24.62 7.83
N ASN A 40 0.94 25.59 8.47
CA ASN A 40 1.23 26.89 7.87
C ASN A 40 2.19 26.80 6.68
N GLN A 41 3.10 25.82 6.65
CA GLN A 41 4.01 25.62 5.51
C GLN A 41 3.31 25.11 4.24
N TYR A 42 2.15 24.48 4.41
CA TYR A 42 1.29 24.01 3.31
C TYR A 42 0.35 25.09 2.78
N VAL A 43 0.25 26.24 3.46
CA VAL A 43 -0.61 27.34 3.00
C VAL A 43 -0.04 27.96 1.72
N GLY A 44 -0.86 28.01 0.68
CA GLY A 44 -0.60 28.78 -0.55
C GLY A 44 0.43 28.16 -1.49
N ARG A 45 0.91 26.95 -1.21
CA ARG A 45 1.77 26.19 -2.12
C ARG A 45 1.56 24.70 -1.92
N GLU A 46 1.53 24.00 -3.03
CA GLU A 46 1.65 22.56 -3.05
C GLU A 46 3.04 22.15 -2.52
N SER A 47 3.08 21.27 -1.51
CA SER A 47 4.32 20.81 -0.90
C SER A 47 4.40 19.28 -0.93
N GLU A 48 5.50 18.75 -1.46
CA GLU A 48 5.82 17.32 -1.39
C GLU A 48 6.53 16.95 -0.08
N GLU A 49 6.66 17.91 0.86
CA GLU A 49 7.33 17.68 2.13
C GLU A 49 6.54 16.70 3.00
N VAL A 50 7.29 15.81 3.67
CA VAL A 50 6.74 14.71 4.46
C VAL A 50 7.26 14.81 5.88
N TYR A 51 6.37 14.75 6.85
CA TYR A 51 6.72 14.65 8.27
C TYR A 51 6.30 13.30 8.83
N VAL A 52 7.20 12.63 9.55
CA VAL A 52 6.93 11.33 10.18
C VAL A 52 6.75 11.52 11.67
N ILE A 53 5.59 11.16 12.18
CA ILE A 53 5.28 11.15 13.60
C ILE A 53 5.59 9.78 14.17
N GLN A 54 6.29 9.72 15.29
CA GLN A 54 6.60 8.48 15.99
C GLN A 54 6.20 8.54 17.46
N ASN A 55 5.76 7.41 18.00
CA ASN A 55 5.58 7.24 19.43
C ASN A 55 6.85 6.65 20.06
N SER A 56 7.55 7.42 20.88
CA SER A 56 8.77 6.97 21.58
C SER A 56 8.57 5.73 22.45
N LYS A 57 7.34 5.46 22.93
CA LYS A 57 7.00 4.27 23.72
C LYS A 57 6.62 3.05 22.86
N LYS A 58 6.17 3.24 21.62
CA LYS A 58 5.77 2.18 20.69
C LYS A 58 6.42 2.42 19.34
N ARG A 59 7.63 1.86 19.14
CA ARG A 59 8.48 2.13 17.97
C ARG A 59 7.82 1.83 16.62
N ASN A 60 6.83 0.93 16.58
CA ASN A 60 6.09 0.59 15.35
C ASN A 60 4.83 1.45 15.13
N SER A 61 4.52 2.36 16.04
CA SER A 61 3.42 3.31 15.88
C SER A 61 3.97 4.56 15.20
N GLN A 62 3.84 4.58 13.88
CA GLN A 62 4.26 5.68 13.02
C GLN A 62 3.08 6.20 12.20
N ALA A 63 3.03 7.50 12.00
CA ALA A 63 2.08 8.16 11.12
C ALA A 63 2.82 9.20 10.29
N VAL A 64 2.20 9.65 9.20
CA VAL A 64 2.79 10.63 8.30
C VAL A 64 1.84 11.82 8.18
N ILE A 65 2.39 13.03 8.19
CA ILE A 65 1.70 14.27 7.83
C ILE A 65 2.26 14.70 6.48
N VAL A 66 1.36 14.94 5.54
CA VAL A 66 1.65 15.48 4.21
C VAL A 66 0.64 16.57 3.90
N ASP A 67 0.95 17.38 2.90
CA ASP A 67 -0.01 18.31 2.32
C ASP A 67 -1.25 17.57 1.77
N PHE A 68 -2.42 18.19 1.91
CA PHE A 68 -3.69 17.58 1.53
C PHE A 68 -3.82 17.41 0.01
N GLU A 69 -3.46 18.43 -0.76
CA GLU A 69 -3.53 18.38 -2.23
C GLU A 69 -2.53 17.37 -2.78
N TYR A 70 -1.34 17.29 -2.19
CA TYR A 70 -0.36 16.25 -2.51
C TYR A 70 -0.89 14.85 -2.25
N PHE A 71 -1.52 14.63 -1.09
CA PHE A 71 -2.11 13.33 -0.79
C PHE A 71 -3.23 12.96 -1.77
N GLU A 72 -4.08 13.92 -2.15
CA GLU A 72 -5.13 13.69 -3.14
C GLU A 72 -4.57 13.27 -4.50
N ARG A 73 -3.46 13.88 -4.95
CA ARG A 73 -2.79 13.46 -6.20
C ARG A 73 -2.23 12.04 -6.09
N LEU A 74 -1.60 11.69 -4.97
CA LEU A 74 -1.09 10.34 -4.75
C LEU A 74 -2.22 9.29 -4.79
N LEU A 75 -3.38 9.62 -4.22
CA LEU A 75 -4.57 8.76 -4.31
C LEU A 75 -5.04 8.59 -5.76
N LYS A 76 -5.13 9.67 -6.54
CA LYS A 76 -5.51 9.59 -7.95
C LYS A 76 -4.55 8.71 -8.77
N TYR A 77 -3.25 8.80 -8.51
CA TYR A 77 -2.28 7.92 -9.18
C TYR A 77 -2.48 6.45 -8.81
N LYS A 78 -2.74 6.16 -7.53
CA LYS A 78 -3.06 4.82 -7.08
C LYS A 78 -4.31 4.27 -7.78
N GLU A 79 -5.38 5.06 -7.85
CA GLU A 79 -6.62 4.66 -8.52
C GLU A 79 -6.39 4.32 -10.01
N VAL A 80 -5.63 5.15 -10.72
CA VAL A 80 -5.29 4.89 -12.14
C VAL A 80 -4.49 3.59 -12.29
N VAL A 81 -3.53 3.35 -11.40
CA VAL A 81 -2.73 2.11 -11.43
C VAL A 81 -3.61 0.89 -11.13
N ASP A 82 -4.45 0.97 -10.10
CA ASP A 82 -5.35 -0.13 -9.71
C ASP A 82 -6.32 -0.44 -10.88
N HIS A 83 -6.90 0.58 -11.51
CA HIS A 83 -7.75 0.40 -12.71
C HIS A 83 -6.99 -0.20 -13.90
N ALA A 84 -5.77 0.25 -14.17
CA ALA A 84 -4.99 -0.31 -15.28
C ALA A 84 -4.65 -1.79 -15.08
N VAL A 85 -4.42 -2.21 -13.82
CA VAL A 85 -4.21 -3.62 -13.49
C VAL A 85 -5.47 -4.43 -13.74
N ASP A 86 -6.65 -3.93 -13.32
CA ASP A 86 -7.92 -4.60 -13.53
C ASP A 86 -8.26 -4.73 -15.03
N ASP A 87 -8.08 -3.66 -15.81
CA ASP A 87 -8.31 -3.67 -17.25
C ASP A 87 -7.36 -4.66 -17.96
N TYR A 88 -6.10 -4.71 -17.54
CA TYR A 88 -5.13 -5.66 -18.07
C TYR A 88 -5.51 -7.11 -17.74
N MET A 89 -5.94 -7.38 -16.50
CA MET A 89 -6.44 -8.71 -16.12
C MET A 89 -7.68 -9.10 -16.92
N TYR A 90 -8.61 -8.16 -17.15
CA TYR A 90 -9.77 -8.37 -17.99
C TYR A 90 -9.38 -8.72 -19.43
N HIS A 91 -8.39 -8.03 -20.00
CA HIS A 91 -7.87 -8.34 -21.33
C HIS A 91 -7.25 -9.73 -21.41
N ILE A 92 -6.42 -10.13 -20.44
CA ILE A 92 -5.87 -11.49 -20.38
C ILE A 92 -6.99 -12.53 -20.31
N ALA A 93 -7.99 -12.33 -19.44
CA ALA A 93 -9.11 -13.25 -19.30
C ALA A 93 -9.92 -13.37 -20.61
N LYS A 94 -10.10 -12.24 -21.32
CA LYS A 94 -10.79 -12.21 -22.61
C LYS A 94 -10.00 -12.94 -23.70
N GLU A 95 -8.69 -12.76 -23.77
CA GLU A 95 -7.83 -13.46 -24.73
C GLU A 95 -7.82 -14.97 -24.48
N ARG A 96 -7.81 -15.38 -23.21
CA ARG A 96 -7.82 -16.79 -22.80
C ARG A 96 -9.21 -17.43 -22.81
N LYS A 97 -10.27 -16.71 -23.19
CA LYS A 97 -11.65 -17.21 -23.16
C LYS A 97 -11.83 -18.51 -23.95
N GLU A 98 -11.14 -18.62 -25.08
CA GLU A 98 -11.22 -19.78 -25.98
C GLU A 98 -10.07 -20.79 -25.74
N GLU A 99 -9.17 -20.50 -24.81
CA GLU A 99 -8.07 -21.40 -24.46
C GLU A 99 -8.56 -22.49 -23.48
N LYS A 100 -8.08 -23.72 -23.69
CA LYS A 100 -8.40 -24.81 -22.78
C LYS A 100 -7.70 -24.56 -21.44
N ALA A 101 -8.48 -24.55 -20.36
CA ALA A 101 -7.96 -24.41 -19.01
C ALA A 101 -6.87 -25.45 -18.71
N GLN A 102 -5.76 -24.99 -18.14
CA GLN A 102 -4.60 -25.83 -17.82
C GLN A 102 -4.69 -26.46 -16.43
N LEU A 103 -5.48 -25.85 -15.53
CA LEU A 103 -5.78 -26.35 -14.18
C LEU A 103 -7.21 -26.90 -14.16
N THR A 104 -7.44 -27.98 -13.42
CA THR A 104 -8.79 -28.48 -13.16
C THR A 104 -9.48 -27.62 -12.10
N LEU A 105 -10.82 -27.67 -12.04
CA LEU A 105 -11.57 -26.94 -11.02
C LEU A 105 -11.16 -27.39 -9.61
N ASP A 106 -10.88 -28.68 -9.43
CA ASP A 106 -10.46 -29.26 -8.16
C ASP A 106 -9.08 -28.75 -7.70
N GLU A 107 -8.21 -28.33 -8.63
CA GLU A 107 -6.90 -27.74 -8.32
C GLU A 107 -6.97 -26.24 -7.97
N VAL A 108 -8.06 -25.56 -8.33
CA VAL A 108 -8.26 -24.13 -8.08
C VAL A 108 -8.95 -23.86 -6.73
N PHE A 109 -9.78 -24.79 -6.26
CA PHE A 109 -10.42 -24.71 -4.95
C PHE A 109 -9.55 -25.41 -3.90
N ASP A 110 -8.98 -24.66 -2.96
CA ASP A 110 -8.32 -25.24 -1.78
C ASP A 110 -9.39 -25.72 -0.78
N ASP A 111 -9.15 -26.87 -0.13
CA ASP A 111 -10.08 -27.74 0.63
C ASP A 111 -10.94 -27.09 1.75
N GLY A 112 -10.90 -25.76 1.94
CA GLY A 112 -11.52 -25.06 3.07
C GLY A 112 -12.71 -24.14 2.76
N ASP A 113 -12.80 -23.52 1.58
CA ASP A 113 -13.68 -22.36 1.37
C ASP A 113 -14.86 -22.60 0.43
N PHE A 114 -14.88 -23.70 -0.34
CA PHE A 114 -15.89 -23.92 -1.37
C PHE A 114 -16.33 -25.38 -1.48
N ASP A 115 -17.61 -25.66 -1.24
CA ASP A 115 -18.20 -27.00 -1.40
C ASP A 115 -18.51 -27.26 -2.88
N TYR A 116 -17.51 -27.82 -3.57
CA TYR A 116 -17.58 -28.16 -4.99
C TYR A 116 -18.74 -29.11 -5.32
N GLU A 117 -19.03 -30.09 -4.45
CA GLU A 117 -20.13 -31.04 -4.68
C GLU A 117 -21.49 -30.33 -4.67
N LYS A 118 -21.66 -29.36 -3.77
CA LYS A 118 -22.88 -28.54 -3.70
C LYS A 118 -23.08 -27.70 -4.95
N LEU A 119 -22.02 -27.13 -5.53
CA LEU A 119 -22.11 -26.37 -6.78
C LEU A 119 -22.55 -27.24 -7.96
N ILE A 120 -21.92 -28.41 -8.13
CA ILE A 120 -22.26 -29.35 -9.22
C ILE A 120 -23.71 -29.83 -9.10
N LYS A 121 -24.18 -30.06 -7.87
CA LYS A 121 -25.58 -30.44 -7.62
C LYS A 121 -26.55 -29.34 -8.05
N GLN A 122 -26.28 -28.08 -7.70
CA GLN A 122 -27.12 -26.93 -8.06
C GLN A 122 -27.16 -26.67 -9.58
N LEU A 123 -26.04 -26.85 -10.28
CA LEU A 123 -25.99 -26.70 -11.74
C LEU A 123 -26.76 -27.78 -12.50
N LYS A 124 -26.85 -29.00 -11.93
CA LYS A 124 -27.63 -30.10 -12.49
C LYS A 124 -29.14 -29.95 -12.22
N GLU A 125 -29.51 -29.35 -11.09
CA GLU A 125 -30.91 -29.10 -10.73
C GLU A 125 -31.53 -27.92 -11.51
N ASN A 126 -30.74 -26.88 -11.84
CA ASN A 126 -31.23 -25.71 -12.60
C ASN A 126 -31.25 -25.87 -14.14
N ASN A 127 -30.73 -26.98 -14.68
CA ASN A 127 -30.75 -27.29 -16.12
C ASN A 127 -31.81 -28.35 -16.49
N ARG A 128 -32.85 -28.51 -15.65
CA ARG A 128 -34.09 -29.25 -15.95
C ARG A 128 -35.26 -28.28 -16.02
#